data_AF-A0A529NRR6-F1
#
_entry.id   AF-A0A529NRR6-F1
#
_cell.length_a   1.000
_cell.length_b   1.000
_cell.length_c   1.000
_cell.angle_alpha   90.00
_cell.angle_beta   90.00
_cell.angle_gamma   90.00
#
_symmetry.space_group_name_H-M   'P 1'
#
loop_
_entity.id
_entity.type
_entity.pdbx_description
1 polymer ?
#
loop_
_entity_poly.entity_id
_entity_poly.type
_entity_poly.pdbx_seq_one_letter_code
_entity_poly.pdbx_strand_id
1 'polypeptide(L)'
;MLRVEPPLSDEDLLDRFQRAAFGYFLETVNPENGLVADTSRPNWPASIAVVGFALSCYPVGVERGWMTRDAAVKLTLAALRFFWNSRQGNGDGVTGHKGFYYHFLDMR
;
A
#
# COMPACT_ATOMS: atom_id res chain seq x y z
N MET A 1 -24.75 -20.09 -28.47
CA MET A 1 -23.33 -20.47 -28.62
C MET A 1 -22.53 -19.56 -27.70
N LEU A 2 -22.00 -20.09 -26.58
CA LEU A 2 -21.13 -19.30 -25.70
C LEU A 2 -19.81 -19.06 -26.45
N ARG A 3 -19.49 -17.80 -26.75
CA ARG A 3 -18.16 -17.44 -27.26
C ARG A 3 -17.18 -17.60 -26.12
N VAL A 4 -16.27 -18.56 -26.24
CA VAL A 4 -15.09 -18.63 -25.39
C VAL A 4 -14.10 -17.63 -25.99
N GLU A 5 -13.82 -16.56 -25.24
CA GLU A 5 -12.75 -15.63 -25.60
C GLU A 5 -11.43 -16.42 -25.71
N PRO A 6 -10.61 -16.16 -26.73
CA PRO A 6 -9.29 -16.78 -26.81
C PRO A 6 -8.48 -16.42 -25.56
N PRO A 7 -7.64 -17.34 -25.04
CA PRO A 7 -6.84 -17.08 -23.87
C PRO A 7 -5.91 -15.88 -24.12
N LEU A 8 -5.72 -15.05 -23.09
CA LEU A 8 -4.74 -13.97 -23.10
C LEU A 8 -3.33 -14.53 -23.37
N SER A 9 -2.47 -13.70 -23.94
CA SER A 9 -1.03 -13.98 -23.92
C SER A 9 -0.53 -13.99 -22.47
N ASP A 10 0.59 -14.68 -22.21
CA ASP A 10 1.19 -14.68 -20.88
C ASP A 10 1.52 -13.26 -20.39
N GLU A 11 1.96 -12.37 -21.29
CA GLU A 11 2.27 -10.98 -20.97
C GLU A 11 1.00 -10.20 -20.56
N ASP A 12 -0.08 -10.31 -21.34
CA ASP A 12 -1.35 -9.63 -21.01
C ASP A 12 -1.96 -10.16 -19.71
N LEU A 13 -1.79 -11.47 -19.45
CA LEU A 13 -2.25 -12.08 -18.21
C LEU A 13 -1.44 -11.59 -17.00
N LEU A 14 -0.11 -11.50 -17.14
CA LEU A 14 0.78 -10.98 -16.10
C LEU A 14 0.51 -9.50 -15.83
N ASP A 15 0.36 -8.65 -16.85
CA ASP A 15 0.03 -7.22 -16.67
C ASP A 15 -1.29 -7.06 -15.92
N ARG A 16 -2.32 -7.84 -16.32
CA ARG A 16 -3.62 -7.84 -15.64
C ARG A 16 -3.49 -8.17 -14.15
N PHE A 17 -2.74 -9.21 -13.80
CA PHE A 17 -2.58 -9.62 -12.40
C PHE A 17 -1.74 -8.64 -11.60
N GLN A 18 -0.65 -8.12 -12.17
CA GLN A 18 0.18 -7.12 -11.50
C GLN A 18 -0.59 -5.82 -11.27
N ARG A 19 -1.36 -5.34 -12.26
CA ARG A 19 -2.19 -4.14 -12.12
C ARG A 19 -3.29 -4.32 -11.09
N ALA A 20 -3.94 -5.50 -11.06
CA ALA A 20 -4.94 -5.82 -10.04
C ALA A 20 -4.32 -5.88 -8.64
N ALA A 21 -3.17 -6.53 -8.48
CA ALA A 21 -2.45 -6.59 -7.21
C ALA A 21 -1.97 -5.20 -6.75
N PHE A 22 -1.53 -4.35 -7.67
CA PHE A 22 -1.17 -2.96 -7.37
C PHE A 22 -2.39 -2.14 -6.92
N GLY A 23 -3.56 -2.37 -7.53
CA GLY A 23 -4.81 -1.71 -7.18
C GLY A 23 -5.16 -1.82 -5.70
N TYR A 24 -4.82 -2.95 -5.06
CA TYR A 24 -4.98 -3.14 -3.62
C TYR A 24 -4.39 -1.99 -2.81
N PHE A 25 -3.17 -1.53 -3.12
CA PHE A 25 -2.53 -0.46 -2.37
C PHE A 25 -3.26 0.88 -2.53
N LEU A 26 -3.79 1.17 -3.71
CA LEU A 26 -4.53 2.40 -3.96
C LEU A 26 -5.91 2.40 -3.29
N GLU A 27 -6.55 1.23 -3.19
CA GLU A 27 -7.86 1.07 -2.57
C GLU A 27 -7.80 1.05 -1.04
N THR A 28 -6.68 0.61 -0.46
CA THR A 28 -6.56 0.35 0.99
C THR A 28 -5.64 1.31 1.74
N VAL A 29 -5.03 2.27 1.04
CA VAL A 29 -4.20 3.32 1.65
C VAL A 29 -5.06 4.41 2.30
N ASN A 30 -4.69 4.85 3.50
CA ASN A 30 -5.16 6.13 4.03
C ASN A 30 -4.30 7.27 3.43
N PRO A 31 -4.87 8.16 2.60
CA PRO A 31 -4.12 9.21 1.93
C PRO A 31 -3.60 10.31 2.87
N GLU A 32 -4.09 10.38 4.10
CA GLU A 32 -3.67 11.40 5.07
C GLU A 32 -2.35 11.06 5.75
N ASN A 33 -2.13 9.77 6.06
CA ASN A 33 -0.94 9.29 6.78
C ASN A 33 -0.11 8.26 6.00
N GLY A 34 -0.58 7.81 4.82
CA GLY A 34 0.11 6.85 3.96
C GLY A 34 0.14 5.41 4.49
N LEU A 35 -0.60 5.11 5.58
CA LEU A 35 -0.73 3.75 6.09
C LEU A 35 -1.63 2.91 5.18
N VAL A 36 -1.34 1.61 5.11
CA VAL A 36 -2.04 0.67 4.23
C VAL A 36 -2.59 -0.47 5.06
N ALA A 37 -3.87 -0.78 4.88
CA ALA A 37 -4.54 -1.86 5.60
C ALA A 37 -3.86 -3.21 5.30
N ASP A 38 -3.80 -4.06 6.32
CA ASP A 38 -3.20 -5.40 6.17
C ASP A 38 -4.06 -6.36 5.33
N THR A 39 -5.37 -6.10 5.23
CA THR A 39 -6.29 -6.89 4.41
C THR A 39 -7.34 -6.02 3.73
N SER A 40 -8.03 -6.56 2.72
CA SER A 40 -9.19 -5.91 2.07
C SER A 40 -10.48 -5.97 2.89
N ARG A 41 -10.44 -6.50 4.12
CA ARG A 41 -11.60 -6.53 5.01
C ARG A 41 -11.87 -5.11 5.53
N PRO A 42 -13.14 -4.71 5.67
CA PRO A 42 -13.47 -3.40 6.22
C PRO A 42 -12.96 -3.27 7.66
N ASN A 43 -12.52 -2.06 8.03
CA ASN A 43 -12.10 -1.70 9.39
C ASN A 43 -10.93 -2.54 9.95
N TRP A 44 -9.99 -2.94 9.09
CA TRP A 44 -8.79 -3.67 9.50
C TRP A 44 -7.61 -2.70 9.78
N PRO A 45 -6.72 -3.00 10.75
CA PRO A 45 -5.57 -2.15 11.03
C PRO A 45 -4.57 -2.09 9.86
N ALA A 46 -3.69 -1.09 9.92
CA ALA A 46 -2.55 -1.00 9.03
C ALA A 46 -1.49 -2.06 9.39
N SER A 47 -0.71 -2.52 8.41
CA SER A 47 0.49 -3.33 8.65
C SER A 47 1.73 -2.61 8.13
N ILE A 48 2.77 -2.51 8.97
CA ILE A 48 4.03 -1.86 8.57
C ILE A 48 4.72 -2.58 7.41
N ALA A 49 4.50 -3.90 7.28
CA ALA A 49 5.04 -4.68 6.16
C ALA A 49 4.33 -4.32 4.86
N VAL A 50 3.00 -4.19 4.88
CA VAL A 50 2.20 -3.82 3.71
C VAL A 50 2.49 -2.38 3.27
N VAL A 51 2.73 -1.46 4.22
CA VAL A 51 3.22 -0.11 3.88
C VAL A 51 4.56 -0.18 3.16
N GLY A 52 5.49 -1.02 3.61
CA GLY A 52 6.77 -1.26 2.92
C GLY A 52 6.60 -1.80 1.49
N PHE A 53 5.64 -2.71 1.27
CA PHE A 53 5.30 -3.20 -0.07
C PHE A 53 4.76 -2.08 -0.96
N ALA A 54 3.81 -1.29 -0.46
CA ALA A 54 3.24 -0.17 -1.21
C ALA A 54 4.32 0.83 -1.65
N LEU A 55 5.21 1.24 -0.72
CA LEU A 55 6.32 2.14 -1.02
C LEU A 55 7.25 1.59 -2.12
N SER A 56 7.49 0.28 -2.11
CA SER A 56 8.31 -0.40 -3.13
C SER A 56 7.59 -0.51 -4.48
N CYS A 57 6.26 -0.62 -4.46
CA CYS A 57 5.44 -0.76 -5.66
C CYS A 57 5.08 0.58 -6.33
N TYR A 58 5.09 1.71 -5.62
CA TYR A 58 4.73 3.00 -6.23
C TYR A 58 5.62 3.38 -7.44
N PRO A 59 6.96 3.25 -7.40
CA PRO A 59 7.78 3.47 -8.60
C PRO A 59 7.41 2.55 -9.76
N VAL A 60 7.08 1.28 -9.49
CA VAL A 60 6.62 0.33 -10.52
C VAL A 60 5.30 0.80 -11.14
N GLY A 61 4.35 1.26 -10.31
CA GLY A 61 3.09 1.82 -10.77
C GLY A 61 3.26 3.09 -11.60
N VAL A 62 4.28 3.90 -11.32
CA VAL A 62 4.63 5.09 -12.12
C VAL A 62 5.20 4.69 -13.47
N GLU A 63 6.21 3.82 -13.50
CA GLU A 63 6.86 3.38 -14.76
C GLU A 63 5.88 2.63 -15.68
N ARG A 64 4.90 1.92 -15.10
CA ARG A 64 3.84 1.23 -15.86
C ARG A 64 2.61 2.10 -16.14
N GLY A 65 2.60 3.36 -15.73
CA GLY A 65 1.50 4.29 -16.00
C GLY A 65 0.20 3.99 -15.25
N TRP A 66 0.24 3.18 -14.19
CA TRP A 66 -0.92 2.87 -13.33
C TRP A 66 -1.18 3.97 -12.29
N MET A 67 -0.18 4.80 -12.02
CA MET A 67 -0.22 5.90 -11.05
C MET A 67 0.64 7.07 -11.57
N THR A 68 0.25 8.30 -11.27
CA THR A 68 1.10 9.47 -11.58
C THR A 68 2.25 9.59 -10.58
N ARG A 69 3.38 10.15 -11.04
CA ARG A 69 4.53 10.42 -10.17
C ARG A 69 4.19 11.29 -8.97
N ASP A 70 3.34 12.31 -9.16
CA ASP A 70 2.93 13.22 -8.08
C ASP A 70 2.09 12.50 -7.02
N ALA A 71 1.20 11.59 -7.43
CA ALA A 71 0.43 10.77 -6.49
C ALA A 71 1.36 9.84 -5.68
N ALA A 72 2.33 9.19 -6.35
CA ALA A 72 3.33 8.37 -5.68
C ALA A 72 4.14 9.15 -4.63
N VAL A 73 4.62 10.35 -5.00
CA VAL A 73 5.37 11.23 -4.09
C VAL A 73 4.51 11.65 -2.91
N LYS A 74 3.24 12.01 -3.14
CA LYS A 74 2.32 12.43 -2.08
C LYS A 74 2.12 11.32 -1.04
N LEU A 75 1.80 10.10 -1.48
CA LEU A 75 1.59 8.97 -0.57
C LEU A 75 2.88 8.57 0.16
N THR A 76 4.00 8.57 -0.55
CA THR A 76 5.32 8.28 0.03
C THR A 76 5.66 9.28 1.14
N LEU A 77 5.50 10.58 0.88
CA LEU A 77 5.76 11.61 1.88
C LEU A 77 4.80 11.54 3.07
N ALA A 78 3.53 11.20 2.85
CA ALA A 78 2.58 10.99 3.94
C ALA A 78 3.06 9.89 4.89
N ALA A 79 3.42 8.72 4.36
CA ALA A 79 3.93 7.58 5.14
C ALA A 79 5.21 7.93 5.90
N LEU A 80 6.20 8.52 5.21
CA LEU A 80 7.47 8.89 5.82
C LEU A 80 7.30 9.94 6.93
N ARG A 81 6.44 10.94 6.72
CA ARG A 81 6.13 11.95 7.74
C ARG A 81 5.38 11.36 8.92
N PHE A 82 4.44 10.44 8.68
CA PHE A 82 3.74 9.74 9.76
C PHE A 82 4.76 9.01 10.65
N PHE A 83 5.60 8.15 10.08
CA PHE A 83 6.58 7.37 10.85
C PHE A 83 7.60 8.26 11.56
N TRP A 84 8.12 9.28 10.87
CA TRP A 84 9.08 10.23 11.44
C TRP A 84 8.56 10.95 12.68
N ASN A 85 7.28 11.36 12.66
CA ASN A 85 6.64 12.09 13.77
C ASN A 85 5.89 11.18 14.74
N SER A 86 5.92 9.85 14.52
CA SER A 86 5.13 8.91 15.30
C SER A 86 5.63 8.78 16.74
N ARG A 87 4.72 8.51 17.67
CA ARG A 87 5.06 8.35 19.07
C ARG A 87 5.79 7.02 19.28
N GLN A 88 6.96 7.10 19.89
CA GLN A 88 7.75 5.95 20.33
C GLN A 88 7.67 5.84 21.86
N GLY A 89 7.60 4.63 22.40
CA GLY A 89 7.59 4.47 23.86
C GLY A 89 7.14 3.10 24.33
N ASN A 90 6.65 3.08 25.57
CA ASN A 90 5.99 1.92 26.19
C ASN A 90 4.55 2.32 26.49
N GLY A 91 3.59 1.44 26.21
CA GLY A 91 2.16 1.66 26.51
C GLY A 91 1.29 1.79 25.26
N ASP A 92 0.01 1.99 25.48
CA ASP A 92 -1.00 2.01 24.43
C ASP A 92 -0.88 3.25 23.52
N GLY A 93 -1.22 3.09 22.25
CA GLY A 93 -1.25 4.19 21.28
C GLY A 93 0.13 4.70 20.83
N VAL A 94 1.22 3.98 21.12
CA VAL A 94 2.53 4.24 20.51
C VAL A 94 2.71 3.39 19.25
N THR A 95 3.37 3.94 18.25
CA THR A 95 3.58 3.32 16.93
C THR A 95 4.78 2.37 16.93
N GLY A 96 5.65 2.51 17.93
CA GLY A 96 6.87 1.72 18.01
C GLY A 96 7.70 1.93 19.26
N HIS A 97 8.83 1.25 19.30
CA HIS A 97 9.80 1.32 20.38
C HIS A 97 11.24 1.29 19.84
N LYS A 98 12.08 2.24 20.29
CA LYS A 98 13.52 2.31 19.97
C LYS A 98 13.83 2.23 18.46
N GLY A 99 12.99 2.86 17.64
CA GLY A 99 13.20 2.92 16.18
C GLY A 99 12.63 1.73 15.40
N PHE A 100 12.03 0.75 16.10
CA PHE A 100 11.22 -0.29 15.48
C PHE A 100 9.74 0.06 15.59
N TYR A 101 8.94 -0.34 14.61
CA TYR A 101 7.49 -0.16 14.61
C TYR A 101 6.77 -1.45 14.95
N TYR A 102 5.59 -1.35 15.56
CA TYR A 102 4.75 -2.51 15.81
C TYR A 102 4.13 -3.02 14.52
N HIS A 103 3.83 -4.32 14.49
CA HIS A 103 3.28 -5.00 13.31
C HIS A 103 2.01 -4.29 12.81
N PHE A 104 1.05 -4.10 13.72
CA PHE A 104 -0.22 -3.46 13.44
C PHE A 104 -0.28 -2.08 14.04
N LEU A 105 -0.82 -1.14 13.26
CA LEU A 105 -1.06 0.24 13.67
C LEU A 105 -2.52 0.60 13.44
N ASP A 106 -3.03 1.53 14.25
CA ASP A 106 -4.32 2.14 13.94
C ASP A 106 -4.23 2.88 12.60
N MET A 107 -5.32 2.83 11.83
CA MET A 107 -5.38 3.49 10.52
C MET A 107 -5.47 5.02 10.63
N ARG A 108 -5.78 5.57 11.81
CA ARG A 108 -6.03 7.00 12.06
C ARG A 108 -5.07 7.57 13.10
#